data_AF-A0A965LEH3-F1
#
_entry.id   AF-A0A965LEH3-F1
#
_cell.length_a   1.000
_cell.length_b   1.000
_cell.length_c   1.000
_cell.angle_alpha   90.00
_cell.angle_beta   90.00
_cell.angle_gamma   90.00
#
_symmetry.space_group_name_H-M   'P 1'
#
loop_
_entity.id
_entity.type
_entity.pdbx_description
1 polymer ?
#
loop_
_entity_poly.entity_id
_entity_poly.type
_entity_poly.pdbx_seq_one_letter_code
_entity_poly.pdbx_strand_id
1 'polypeptide(L)'
;MKFWRILVLSLAAGLPALAQNTDAELLFVRRVAPLFHEKCIACHGKDEAKIKGGLDMRTLASTLKGGDSEKPGFIAGKPEESPMYLAVTRKHDDWEPMPPKEAEKLYTDQIAWIKDWIAGGAPWPNDSRMQAIAKAN
;
A
#
# COMPACT_ATOMS: atom_id res chain seq x y z
N MET A 1 -42.48 -53.49 -14.48
CA MET A 1 -41.10 -52.99 -14.67
C MET A 1 -40.87 -51.88 -13.65
N LYS A 2 -39.79 -51.99 -12.88
CA LYS A 2 -39.62 -51.35 -11.56
C LYS A 2 -39.43 -49.83 -11.63
N PHE A 3 -40.22 -49.12 -10.83
CA PHE A 3 -40.03 -47.73 -10.45
C PHE A 3 -38.68 -47.56 -9.72
N TRP A 4 -37.86 -46.59 -10.13
CA TRP A 4 -36.78 -46.07 -9.27
C TRP A 4 -36.97 -44.57 -9.08
N ARG A 5 -37.03 -44.19 -7.81
CA ARG A 5 -37.24 -42.85 -7.28
C ARG A 5 -35.92 -42.06 -7.25
N ILE A 6 -36.00 -40.83 -7.75
CA ILE A 6 -35.45 -39.58 -7.21
C ILE A 6 -34.07 -39.65 -6.54
N LEU A 7 -33.09 -38.99 -7.15
CA LEU A 7 -31.92 -38.45 -6.46
C LEU A 7 -32.06 -36.92 -6.41
N VAL A 8 -32.33 -36.39 -5.22
CA VAL A 8 -32.31 -34.95 -4.95
C VAL A 8 -30.85 -34.52 -4.89
N LEU A 9 -30.36 -33.83 -5.93
CA LEU A 9 -29.14 -33.05 -5.84
C LEU A 9 -29.48 -31.75 -5.08
N SER A 10 -29.26 -31.75 -3.77
CA SER A 10 -29.21 -30.51 -3.00
C SER A 10 -27.91 -29.78 -3.36
N LEU A 11 -28.05 -28.74 -4.18
CA LEU A 11 -27.01 -27.80 -4.54
C LEU A 11 -26.52 -27.10 -3.26
N ALA A 12 -25.27 -27.34 -2.86
CA ALA A 12 -24.64 -26.59 -1.78
C ALA A 12 -24.47 -25.13 -2.25
N ALA A 13 -25.30 -24.22 -1.76
CA ALA A 13 -25.12 -22.79 -1.95
C ALA A 13 -23.90 -22.34 -1.14
N GLY A 14 -22.74 -22.22 -1.79
CA GLY A 14 -21.58 -21.57 -1.23
C GLY A 14 -21.91 -20.10 -0.94
N LEU A 15 -21.90 -19.73 0.33
CA LEU A 15 -21.99 -18.33 0.74
C LEU A 15 -20.82 -17.56 0.11
N PRO A 16 -21.05 -16.37 -0.48
CA PRO A 16 -19.95 -15.53 -0.90
C PRO A 16 -19.16 -15.16 0.36
N ALA A 17 -17.88 -15.50 0.39
CA ALA A 17 -16.97 -14.96 1.38
C ALA A 17 -17.00 -13.44 1.24
N LEU A 18 -17.65 -12.75 2.19
CA LEU A 18 -17.49 -11.32 2.36
C LEU A 18 -15.98 -11.10 2.51
N ALA A 19 -15.36 -10.42 1.54
CA ALA A 19 -13.92 -10.21 1.51
C ALA A 19 -13.47 -9.53 2.80
N GLN A 20 -12.99 -10.32 3.76
CA GLN A 20 -12.47 -9.82 5.02
C GLN A 20 -11.28 -8.91 4.70
N ASN A 21 -11.25 -7.74 5.33
CA ASN A 21 -10.13 -6.82 5.18
C ASN A 21 -8.89 -7.48 5.80
N THR A 22 -7.78 -7.52 5.07
CA THR A 22 -6.51 -7.95 5.68
C THR A 22 -6.01 -6.87 6.64
N ASP A 23 -5.20 -7.25 7.63
CA ASP A 23 -4.58 -6.29 8.55
C ASP A 23 -3.78 -5.21 7.79
N ALA A 24 -3.13 -5.61 6.69
CA ALA A 24 -2.39 -4.70 5.83
C ALA A 24 -3.28 -3.75 5.03
N GLU A 25 -4.46 -4.19 4.55
CA GLU A 25 -5.46 -3.30 3.92
C GLU A 25 -5.99 -2.28 4.93
N LEU A 26 -6.29 -2.72 6.17
CA LEU A 26 -6.73 -1.85 7.25
C LEU A 26 -5.66 -0.81 7.60
N LEU A 27 -4.41 -1.25 7.74
CA LEU A 27 -3.27 -0.39 7.99
C LEU A 27 -3.08 0.62 6.87
N PHE A 28 -3.19 0.19 5.61
CA PHE A 28 -3.07 1.08 4.47
C PHE A 28 -4.12 2.19 4.52
N VAL A 29 -5.40 1.82 4.61
CA VAL A 29 -6.52 2.78 4.57
C VAL A 29 -6.49 3.73 5.76
N ARG A 30 -6.18 3.23 6.97
CA ARG A 30 -6.29 4.02 8.20
C ARG A 30 -5.05 4.81 8.55
N ARG A 31 -3.88 4.40 8.06
CA ARG A 31 -2.59 4.99 8.46
C ARG A 31 -1.72 5.40 7.27
N VAL A 32 -1.44 4.49 6.34
CA VAL A 32 -0.44 4.74 5.28
C VAL A 32 -0.94 5.70 4.21
N ALA A 33 -2.17 5.53 3.71
CA ALA A 33 -2.71 6.42 2.68
C ALA A 33 -2.83 7.89 3.16
N PRO A 34 -3.35 8.18 4.38
CA PRO A 34 -3.29 9.54 4.93
C PRO A 34 -1.86 10.06 5.09
N LEU A 35 -0.93 9.22 5.55
CA LEU A 35 0.48 9.57 5.70
C LEU A 35 1.12 9.96 4.37
N PHE A 36 0.87 9.20 3.30
CA PHE A 36 1.36 9.53 1.96
C PHE A 36 0.82 10.86 1.46
N HIS A 37 -0.47 11.11 1.67
CA HIS A 37 -1.09 12.37 1.28
C HIS A 37 -0.45 13.57 2.01
N GLU A 38 -0.22 13.43 3.32
CA GLU A 38 0.31 14.52 4.16
C GLU A 38 1.81 14.76 3.96
N LYS A 39 2.61 13.68 3.86
CA LYS A 39 4.08 13.76 3.96
C LYS A 39 4.83 13.47 2.66
N CYS A 40 4.19 12.81 1.68
CA CYS A 40 4.90 12.35 0.48
C CYS A 40 4.49 13.13 -0.77
N ILE A 41 3.18 13.31 -1.01
CA ILE A 41 2.65 13.86 -2.27
C ILE A 41 3.15 15.29 -2.54
N ALA A 42 3.43 16.10 -1.51
CA ALA A 42 3.94 17.46 -1.70
C ALA A 42 5.22 17.53 -2.56
N CYS A 43 6.10 16.52 -2.46
CA CYS A 43 7.35 16.45 -3.22
C CYS A 43 7.36 15.35 -4.29
N HIS A 44 6.53 14.32 -4.13
CA HIS A 44 6.48 13.13 -4.98
C HIS A 44 5.16 13.00 -5.75
N GLY A 45 4.49 14.11 -6.08
CA GLY A 45 3.27 14.04 -6.90
C GLY A 45 2.48 15.34 -7.10
N LYS A 46 2.64 16.36 -6.25
CA LYS A 46 1.82 17.59 -6.31
C LYS A 46 2.02 18.39 -7.59
N ASP A 47 3.27 18.50 -8.05
CA ASP A 47 3.65 19.20 -9.28
C ASP A 47 4.54 18.25 -10.09
N GLU A 48 4.03 17.79 -11.23
CA GLU A 48 4.69 16.80 -12.07
C GLU A 48 6.06 17.26 -12.56
N ALA A 49 6.23 18.57 -12.80
CA ALA A 49 7.49 19.15 -13.24
C ALA A 49 8.54 19.26 -12.10
N LYS A 50 8.15 18.98 -10.85
CA LYS A 50 9.00 19.13 -9.65
C LYS A 50 9.08 17.87 -8.79
N ILE A 51 8.73 16.71 -9.36
CA ILE A 51 8.84 15.42 -8.66
C ILE A 51 10.30 15.19 -8.24
N LYS A 52 10.51 14.94 -6.95
CA LYS A 52 11.83 14.64 -6.37
C LYS A 52 12.17 13.16 -6.50
N GLY A 53 13.45 12.86 -6.75
CA GLY A 53 13.95 11.49 -6.88
C GLY A 53 13.32 10.68 -8.03
N GLY A 54 12.71 11.36 -9.01
CA GLY A 54 11.95 10.73 -10.09
C GLY A 54 10.71 9.91 -9.66
N LEU A 55 10.38 9.88 -8.36
CA LEU A 55 9.36 8.99 -7.79
C LEU A 55 7.98 9.67 -7.77
N ASP A 56 7.06 9.19 -8.60
CA ASP A 56 5.67 9.65 -8.66
C ASP A 56 4.74 8.74 -7.85
N MET A 57 4.26 9.23 -6.71
CA MET A 57 3.40 8.51 -5.77
C MET A 57 1.89 8.73 -5.96
N ARG A 58 1.45 9.37 -7.05
CA ARG A 58 0.02 9.65 -7.29
C ARG A 58 -0.81 8.38 -7.47
N THR A 59 -0.22 7.34 -8.03
CA THR A 59 -0.88 6.05 -8.27
C THR A 59 0.03 4.90 -7.88
N LEU A 60 -0.56 3.71 -7.64
CA LEU A 60 0.22 2.49 -7.46
C LEU A 60 1.14 2.24 -8.67
N ALA A 61 0.60 2.38 -9.89
CA ALA A 61 1.34 2.11 -11.11
C ALA A 61 2.57 3.03 -11.27
N SER A 62 2.41 4.33 -11.01
CA SER A 62 3.51 5.30 -11.05
C SER A 62 4.52 5.06 -9.92
N THR A 63 4.06 4.67 -8.73
CA THR A 63 4.95 4.34 -7.61
C THR A 63 5.81 3.12 -7.93
N LEU A 64 5.22 2.09 -8.53
CA LEU A 64 5.90 0.85 -8.91
C LEU A 64 6.82 1.02 -10.14
N LYS A 65 6.60 2.05 -10.96
CA LYS A 65 7.55 2.42 -12.02
C LYS A 65 8.92 2.81 -11.44
N GLY A 66 8.95 3.31 -10.20
CA GLY A 66 10.17 3.73 -9.54
C GLY A 66 10.63 5.13 -9.96
N GLY A 67 11.88 5.45 -9.64
CA GLY A 67 12.52 6.72 -9.94
C GLY A 67 14.03 6.53 -10.04
N ASP A 68 14.80 7.45 -9.48
CA ASP A 68 16.26 7.49 -9.60
C ASP A 68 16.97 6.32 -8.88
N SER A 69 16.25 5.57 -8.04
CA SER A 69 16.74 4.34 -7.40
C SER A 69 16.85 3.14 -8.36
N GLU A 70 16.36 3.27 -9.59
CA GLU A 70 16.30 2.22 -10.62
C GLU A 70 15.54 0.95 -10.18
N LYS A 71 14.75 1.07 -9.11
CA LYS A 71 13.92 0.01 -8.53
C LYS A 71 12.48 0.51 -8.40
N PRO A 72 11.48 -0.40 -8.34
CA PRO A 72 10.14 -0.03 -7.91
C PRO A 72 10.17 0.74 -6.60
N GLY A 73 9.27 1.71 -6.40
CA GLY A 73 9.24 2.51 -5.18
C GLY A 73 9.20 1.67 -3.90
N PHE A 74 8.58 0.48 -3.97
CA PHE A 74 8.67 -0.56 -2.96
C PHE A 74 8.52 -1.95 -3.59
N ILE A 75 8.90 -2.98 -2.83
CA ILE A 75 8.79 -4.39 -3.19
C ILE A 75 7.90 -5.07 -2.16
N ALA A 76 6.73 -5.56 -2.60
CA ALA A 76 5.76 -6.21 -1.73
C ALA A 76 6.40 -7.37 -0.93
N GLY A 77 6.18 -7.39 0.38
CA GLY A 77 6.74 -8.37 1.32
C GLY A 77 8.19 -8.13 1.73
N LYS A 78 8.88 -7.13 1.17
CA LYS A 78 10.33 -6.92 1.36
C LYS A 78 10.65 -5.46 1.74
N PRO A 79 10.32 -5.01 2.97
CA PRO A 79 10.55 -3.62 3.36
C PRO A 79 12.04 -3.24 3.28
N GLU A 80 12.94 -4.09 3.73
CA GLU A 80 14.38 -3.82 3.75
C GLU A 80 15.03 -3.78 2.36
N GLU A 81 14.34 -4.24 1.32
CA GLU A 81 14.77 -4.12 -0.09
C GLU A 81 14.03 -2.99 -0.82
N SER A 82 13.10 -2.29 -0.16
CA SER A 82 12.22 -1.29 -0.75
C SER A 82 12.81 0.12 -0.64
N PRO A 83 13.06 0.82 -1.77
CA PRO A 83 13.66 2.15 -1.74
C PRO A 83 12.91 3.18 -0.90
N MET A 84 11.58 3.23 -0.97
CA MET A 84 10.77 4.14 -0.15
C MET A 84 10.99 3.91 1.35
N TYR A 85 11.05 2.64 1.79
CA TYR A 85 11.28 2.34 3.20
C TYR A 85 12.69 2.74 3.64
N LEU A 86 13.70 2.42 2.84
CA LEU A 86 15.08 2.81 3.12
C LEU A 86 15.21 4.35 3.18
N ALA A 87 14.59 5.07 2.24
CA ALA A 87 14.60 6.52 2.17
C ALA A 87 14.01 7.18 3.44
N VAL A 88 12.86 6.71 3.92
CA VAL A 88 12.23 7.29 5.11
C VAL A 88 13.01 7.02 6.40
N THR A 89 13.91 6.02 6.42
CA THR A 89 14.77 5.76 7.58
C THR A 89 15.89 6.79 7.74
N ARG A 90 16.31 7.43 6.64
CA ARG A 90 17.43 8.39 6.58
C ARG A 90 18.74 7.86 7.18
N LYS A 91 18.99 6.56 7.05
CA LYS A 91 20.22 5.88 7.50
C LYS A 91 21.17 5.54 6.34
N HIS A 92 20.98 6.19 5.20
CA HIS A 92 21.74 5.97 3.98
C HIS A 92 22.63 7.18 3.71
N ASP A 93 23.87 6.93 3.30
CA ASP A 93 24.84 7.98 2.96
C ASP A 93 25.00 8.14 1.43
N ASP A 94 24.48 7.18 0.66
CA ASP A 94 24.64 7.07 -0.79
C ASP A 94 23.55 7.79 -1.59
N TRP A 95 22.43 8.19 -0.96
CA TRP A 95 21.35 8.91 -1.63
C TRP A 95 21.25 10.35 -1.16
N GLU A 96 20.75 11.22 -2.05
CA GLU A 96 20.34 12.55 -1.63
C GLU A 96 19.32 12.46 -0.48
N PRO A 97 19.40 13.37 0.51
CA PRO A 97 18.46 13.36 1.63
C PRO A 97 17.01 13.45 1.14
N MET A 98 16.21 12.44 1.50
CA MET A 98 14.78 12.40 1.18
C MET A 98 14.07 13.65 1.74
N PRO A 99 13.27 14.39 0.96
CA PRO A 99 12.37 15.40 1.50
C PRO A 99 11.31 14.75 2.41
N PRO A 100 10.67 15.49 3.34
CA PRO A 100 10.85 16.90 3.66
C PRO A 100 12.15 17.16 4.45
N LYS A 101 12.34 18.36 5.00
CA LYS A 101 13.51 18.65 5.83
C LYS A 101 13.52 17.80 7.11
N GLU A 102 14.67 17.68 7.75
CA GLU A 102 14.86 16.84 8.96
C GLU A 102 13.87 17.15 10.10
N ALA A 103 13.47 18.41 10.26
CA ALA A 103 12.48 18.83 11.25
C ALA A 103 11.06 18.24 11.00
N GLU A 104 10.79 17.78 9.78
CA GLU A 104 9.50 17.24 9.35
C GLU A 104 9.58 15.74 9.02
N LYS A 105 10.66 15.06 9.45
CA LYS A 105 10.80 13.62 9.24
C LYS A 105 9.67 12.84 9.90
N LEU A 106 9.46 11.63 9.40
CA LEU A 106 8.47 10.72 9.96
C LEU A 106 8.84 10.31 11.38
N TYR A 107 7.81 10.15 12.22
CA TYR A 107 7.95 9.54 13.54
C TYR A 107 8.19 8.04 13.44
N THR A 108 8.71 7.43 14.51
CA THR A 108 8.98 5.98 14.57
C THR A 108 7.77 5.14 14.18
N ASP A 109 6.58 5.47 14.69
CA ASP A 109 5.35 4.75 14.38
C ASP A 109 4.94 4.88 12.91
N GLN A 110 5.16 6.04 12.31
CA GLN A 110 4.86 6.27 10.89
C GLN A 110 5.78 5.44 9.98
N ILE A 111 7.06 5.34 10.34
CA ILE A 111 8.02 4.47 9.65
C ILE A 111 7.62 2.99 9.83
N ALA A 112 7.16 2.61 11.03
CA ALA A 112 6.66 1.26 11.30
C ALA A 112 5.41 0.93 10.47
N TRP A 113 4.45 1.85 10.32
CA TRP A 113 3.28 1.63 9.46
C TRP A 113 3.66 1.34 8.01
N ILE A 114 4.64 2.07 7.46
CA ILE A 114 5.14 1.82 6.10
C ILE A 114 5.79 0.44 6.04
N LYS A 115 6.62 0.09 7.04
CA LYS A 115 7.28 -1.22 7.13
C LYS A 115 6.26 -2.36 7.12
N ASP A 116 5.29 -2.32 8.03
CA ASP A 116 4.32 -3.38 8.27
C ASP A 116 3.37 -3.52 7.08
N TRP A 117 2.99 -2.40 6.47
CA TRP A 117 2.20 -2.41 5.24
C TRP A 117 2.96 -3.10 4.09
N ILE A 118 4.25 -2.77 3.89
CA ILE A 118 5.06 -3.43 2.87
C ILE A 118 5.22 -4.92 3.19
N ALA A 119 5.53 -5.27 4.44
CA ALA A 119 5.64 -6.66 4.90
C ALA A 119 4.34 -7.45 4.65
N GLY A 120 3.19 -6.82 4.84
CA GLY A 120 1.85 -7.36 4.57
C GLY A 120 1.46 -7.43 3.08
N GLY A 121 2.42 -7.29 2.17
CA GLY A 121 2.20 -7.38 0.72
C GLY A 121 1.81 -6.06 0.06
N ALA A 122 1.88 -4.94 0.78
CA ALA A 122 1.61 -3.60 0.30
C ALA A 122 0.28 -3.44 -0.46
N PRO A 123 -0.87 -3.92 0.08
CA PRO A 123 -2.14 -3.77 -0.61
C PRO A 123 -2.47 -2.29 -0.81
N TRP A 124 -2.86 -1.92 -2.02
CA TRP A 124 -3.29 -0.57 -2.38
C TRP A 124 -4.68 -0.65 -3.01
N PRO A 125 -5.74 -0.69 -2.18
CA PRO A 125 -7.09 -0.85 -2.69
C PRO A 125 -7.53 0.36 -3.52
N ASN A 126 -8.44 0.15 -4.46
CA ASN A 126 -9.07 1.25 -5.18
C ASN A 126 -10.00 2.07 -4.26
N ASP A 127 -10.43 3.24 -4.73
CA ASP A 127 -11.26 4.17 -3.95
C ASP A 127 -12.52 3.51 -3.38
N SER A 128 -13.20 2.67 -4.16
CA SER A 128 -14.41 1.98 -3.70
C SER A 128 -14.11 1.03 -2.53
N ARG A 129 -13.01 0.27 -2.59
CA ARG A 129 -12.60 -0.64 -1.52
C ARG A 129 -12.09 0.14 -0.31
N MET A 130 -11.33 1.21 -0.51
CA MET A 130 -10.90 2.10 0.57
C MET A 130 -12.10 2.70 1.32
N GLN A 131 -13.12 3.17 0.60
CA GLN A 131 -14.35 3.69 1.20
C GLN A 131 -15.12 2.62 1.99
N ALA A 132 -15.18 1.39 1.48
CA ALA A 132 -15.81 0.28 2.19
C ALA A 132 -15.07 -0.04 3.51
N ILE A 133 -13.73 -0.10 3.47
CA ILE A 133 -12.90 -0.33 4.65
C ILE A 133 -13.03 0.81 5.67
N ALA A 134 -13.06 2.06 5.22
CA ALA A 134 -13.18 3.23 6.09
C ALA A 134 -14.54 3.32 6.81
N LYS A 135 -15.61 2.80 6.19
CA LYS A 135 -16.97 2.77 6.76
C LYS A 135 -17.23 1.58 7.69
N ALA A 136 -16.47 0.50 7.55
CA ALA A 136 -16.56 -0.66 8.43
C ALA A 136 -15.93 -0.33 9.80
N ASN A 137 -16.78 0.13 10.73
CA ASN A 137 -16.47 0.28 12.15
C ASN A 137 -17.34 -0.69 12.96
#